data_AF-A0A0K0EAL1-F1
#
_entry.id   AF-A0A0K0EAL1-F1
#
_cell.length_a   1.000
_cell.length_b   1.000
_cell.length_c   1.000
_cell.angle_alpha   90.00
_cell.angle_beta   90.00
_cell.angle_gamma   90.00
#
_symmetry.space_group_name_H-M   'P 1'
#
loop_
_entity.id
_entity.type
_entity.pdbx_description
1 polymer ?
#
loop_
_entity_poly.entity_id
_entity_poly.type
_entity_poly.pdbx_seq_one_letter_code
_entity_poly.pdbx_strand_id
1 'polypeptide(L)'
;MEEDVLSNDVLARGKTDRNGFFSLYGVDYELSLLDPFIAFKMECPKGKYFFKNKTINFYVPKRAFKYFRREYEFFYDFGEYEASSIKHLNVHV
;
A
#
# COMPACT_ATOMS: atom_id res chain seq x y z
N MET A 1 -11.44 -0.16 -26.02
CA MET A 1 -11.64 0.46 -24.71
C MET A 1 -12.13 -0.67 -23.85
N GLU A 2 -11.19 -1.42 -23.28
CA GLU A 2 -11.54 -2.51 -22.37
C GLU A 2 -12.05 -1.85 -21.12
N GLU A 3 -13.32 -2.08 -20.83
CA GLU A 3 -13.97 -1.50 -19.68
C GLU A 3 -13.37 -2.11 -18.41
N ASP A 4 -12.90 -1.25 -17.51
CA ASP A 4 -12.56 -1.48 -16.09
C ASP A 4 -13.78 -2.01 -15.29
N VAL A 5 -14.46 -3.06 -15.77
CA VAL A 5 -15.70 -3.59 -15.18
C VAL A 5 -15.41 -4.73 -14.20
N LEU A 6 -14.16 -5.22 -14.13
CA LEU A 6 -13.78 -6.36 -13.30
C LEU A 6 -12.57 -6.15 -12.37
N SER A 7 -11.81 -5.05 -12.46
CA SER A 7 -10.63 -4.90 -11.59
C SER A 7 -11.02 -4.29 -10.24
N ASN A 8 -10.94 -5.11 -9.19
CA ASN A 8 -10.87 -4.62 -7.83
C ASN A 8 -9.39 -4.37 -7.52
N ASP A 9 -8.94 -3.12 -7.61
CA ASP A 9 -7.56 -2.69 -7.32
C ASP A 9 -7.10 -3.00 -5.87
N VAL A 10 -7.98 -3.50 -5.01
CA VAL A 10 -7.65 -3.91 -3.65
C VAL A 10 -7.15 -5.35 -3.63
N LEU A 11 -5.83 -5.48 -3.63
CA LEU A 11 -5.11 -6.76 -3.48
C LEU A 11 -5.31 -7.40 -2.10
N ALA A 12 -5.34 -6.57 -1.04
CA ALA A 12 -5.47 -7.03 0.35
C ALA A 12 -5.95 -5.90 1.27
N ARG A 13 -6.54 -6.28 2.42
CA ARG A 13 -6.87 -5.35 3.52
C ARG A 13 -6.37 -5.93 4.84
N GLY A 14 -5.90 -5.05 5.72
CA GLY A 14 -5.47 -5.42 7.05
C GLY A 14 -5.46 -4.23 7.99
N LYS A 15 -5.00 -4.47 9.21
CA LYS A 15 -4.81 -3.47 10.24
C LYS A 15 -3.49 -3.74 10.94
N THR A 16 -2.90 -2.71 11.50
CA THR A 16 -1.73 -2.86 12.36
C THR A 16 -2.08 -3.64 13.63
N ASP A 17 -1.10 -4.35 14.17
CA ASP A 17 -1.19 -4.98 15.48
C ASP A 17 -1.05 -3.93 16.61
N ARG A 18 -0.99 -4.40 17.86
CA ARG A 18 -0.85 -3.53 19.03
C ARG A 18 0.48 -2.77 19.09
N ASN A 19 1.48 -3.22 18.34
CA ASN A 19 2.81 -2.64 18.26
C ASN A 19 3.00 -1.76 17.02
N GLY A 20 1.99 -1.67 16.14
CA GLY A 20 2.05 -0.88 14.91
C GLY A 20 2.54 -1.64 13.68
N PHE A 21 2.87 -2.93 13.80
CA PHE A 21 3.33 -3.74 12.67
C PHE A 21 2.17 -4.23 11.81
N PHE A 22 2.39 -4.38 10.52
CA PHE A 22 1.47 -5.01 9.59
C PHE A 22 2.22 -5.86 8.57
N SER A 23 1.55 -6.85 8.02
CA SER A 23 2.01 -7.62 6.86
C SER A 23 0.81 -7.88 5.96
N LEU A 24 0.96 -7.61 4.68
CA LEU A 24 -0.09 -7.78 3.68
C LEU A 24 0.44 -8.64 2.54
N TYR A 25 -0.39 -9.57 2.09
CA TYR A 25 -0.16 -10.37 0.91
C TYR A 25 -1.42 -10.32 0.05
N GLY A 26 -1.25 -10.08 -1.23
CA GLY A 26 -2.34 -10.01 -2.19
C GLY A 26 -1.84 -10.40 -3.57
N VAL A 27 -2.76 -10.94 -4.36
CA VAL A 27 -2.50 -11.43 -5.72
C VAL A 27 -3.62 -10.93 -6.60
N ASP A 28 -3.27 -10.54 -7.80
CA ASP A 28 -4.24 -10.19 -8.83
C ASP A 28 -3.79 -10.69 -10.20
N TYR A 29 -4.76 -10.94 -11.06
CA TYR A 29 -4.60 -11.51 -12.39
C TYR A 29 -5.06 -10.51 -13.43
N GLU A 30 -4.22 -9.51 -13.67
CA GLU A 30 -4.43 -8.52 -14.72
C GLU A 30 -3.54 -8.79 -15.94
N LEU A 31 -3.99 -8.35 -17.12
CA LEU A 31 -3.18 -8.36 -18.34
C LEU A 31 -2.10 -7.27 -18.34
N SER A 32 -2.29 -6.23 -17.51
CA SER A 32 -1.39 -5.10 -17.30
C SER A 32 -0.29 -5.40 -16.28
N LEU A 33 0.69 -4.48 -16.19
CA LEU A 33 1.67 -4.49 -15.12
C LEU A 33 1.02 -4.01 -13.81
N LEU A 34 1.21 -4.75 -12.73
CA LEU A 34 0.82 -4.32 -11.39
C LEU A 34 1.72 -3.16 -10.92
N ASP A 35 1.13 -2.08 -10.42
CA ASP A 35 1.79 -0.94 -9.76
C ASP A 35 1.26 -0.78 -8.32
N PRO A 36 1.58 -1.72 -7.41
CA PRO A 36 0.96 -1.75 -6.09
C PRO A 36 1.46 -0.62 -5.19
N PHE A 37 0.64 -0.25 -4.21
CA PHE A 37 0.97 0.69 -3.15
C PHE A 37 0.19 0.34 -1.89
N ILE A 38 0.65 0.82 -0.74
CA ILE A 38 -0.07 0.66 0.52
C ILE A 38 -0.83 1.95 0.82
N ALA A 39 -2.15 1.84 0.88
CA ALA A 39 -3.05 2.90 1.33
C ALA A 39 -3.25 2.80 2.85
N PHE A 40 -2.66 3.72 3.60
CA PHE A 40 -2.75 3.78 5.05
C PHE A 40 -3.79 4.81 5.50
N LYS A 41 -4.76 4.38 6.32
CA LYS A 41 -5.72 5.24 6.99
C LYS A 41 -5.54 5.11 8.50
N MET A 42 -5.38 6.25 9.18
CA MET A 42 -5.19 6.27 10.64
C MET A 42 -6.35 7.00 11.33
N GLU A 43 -7.03 6.30 12.22
CA GLU A 43 -8.08 6.85 13.08
C GLU A 43 -7.58 6.83 14.53
N CYS A 44 -7.46 7.99 15.18
CA CYS A 44 -7.13 8.01 16.60
C CYS A 44 -8.39 7.98 17.48
N PRO A 45 -8.34 7.27 18.63
CA PRO A 45 -9.49 6.99 19.48
C PRO A 45 -10.14 8.23 20.15
N LYS A 46 -9.54 9.43 20.03
CA LYS A 46 -10.08 10.68 20.61
C LYS A 46 -10.66 11.65 19.59
N GLY A 47 -11.07 11.18 18.41
CA GLY A 47 -11.64 12.02 17.34
C GLY A 47 -10.65 13.01 16.71
N LYS A 48 -9.36 12.91 17.06
CA LYS A 48 -8.29 13.62 16.39
C LYS A 48 -7.85 12.78 15.19
N TYR A 49 -8.24 13.18 13.99
CA TYR A 49 -7.71 12.55 12.80
C TYR A 49 -6.28 13.03 12.57
N PHE A 50 -5.32 12.11 12.53
CA PHE A 50 -4.06 12.42 11.85
C PHE A 50 -4.36 12.61 10.36
N PHE A 51 -3.62 13.52 9.72
CA PHE A 51 -3.80 13.88 8.31
C PHE A 51 -5.19 14.42 7.91
N LYS A 52 -5.99 14.94 8.86
CA LYS A 52 -7.36 15.44 8.55
C LYS A 52 -8.23 14.38 7.85
N ASN A 53 -8.13 13.13 8.28
CA ASN A 53 -8.91 12.00 7.74
C ASN A 53 -8.51 11.59 6.31
N LYS A 54 -7.29 11.96 5.88
CA LYS A 54 -6.74 11.60 4.58
C LYS A 54 -5.99 10.28 4.63
N THR A 55 -6.05 9.55 3.53
CA THR A 55 -5.24 8.37 3.26
C THR A 55 -3.82 8.81 2.87
N ILE A 56 -2.81 8.06 3.32
CA ILE A 56 -1.43 8.19 2.88
C ILE A 56 -1.10 6.98 2.00
N ASN A 57 -0.48 7.23 0.86
CA ASN A 57 -0.05 6.20 -0.07
C ASN A 57 1.47 6.01 0.04
N PHE A 58 1.89 4.79 0.33
CA PHE A 58 3.28 4.36 0.30
C PHE A 58 3.52 3.55 -0.97
N TYR A 59 4.29 4.12 -1.88
CA TYR A 59 4.61 3.50 -3.16
C TYR A 59 5.87 2.64 -3.02
N VAL A 60 5.81 1.43 -3.57
CA VAL A 60 7.00 0.59 -3.72
C VAL A 60 7.82 1.03 -4.93
N PRO A 61 9.15 0.82 -4.93
CA PRO A 61 9.98 1.21 -6.07
C PRO A 61 9.57 0.46 -7.35
N LYS A 62 9.31 1.18 -8.45
CA LYS A 62 8.91 0.58 -9.75
C LYS A 62 9.87 -0.47 -10.31
N ARG A 63 11.15 -0.40 -9.91
CA ARG A 63 12.17 -1.37 -10.34
C ARG A 63 12.07 -2.70 -9.62
N ALA A 64 11.39 -2.76 -8.49
CA ALA A 64 11.28 -3.95 -7.68
C ALA A 64 10.49 -5.07 -8.40
N PHE A 65 9.61 -4.69 -9.34
CA PHE A 65 8.84 -5.62 -10.18
C PHE A 65 9.56 -6.07 -11.45
N LYS A 66 10.73 -5.51 -11.79
CA LYS A 66 11.15 -5.53 -13.19
C LYS A 66 11.71 -6.86 -13.70
N TYR A 67 12.14 -7.81 -12.86
CA TYR A 67 12.78 -9.05 -13.36
C TYR A 67 12.72 -10.24 -12.40
N PHE A 68 11.57 -10.91 -12.27
CA PHE A 68 11.56 -12.33 -11.88
C PHE A 68 10.78 -13.16 -12.90
N ARG A 69 11.54 -13.95 -13.64
CA ARG A 69 11.13 -14.76 -14.78
C ARG A 69 10.12 -15.85 -14.34
N ARG A 70 8.83 -15.51 -14.38
CA ARG A 70 7.65 -16.40 -14.31
C ARG A 70 7.00 -16.65 -12.94
N GLU A 71 7.50 -16.04 -11.86
CA GLU A 71 6.74 -15.92 -10.62
C GLU A 71 6.79 -14.47 -10.15
N TYR A 72 5.61 -13.85 -10.02
CA TYR A 72 5.44 -12.41 -9.76
C TYR A 72 5.35 -12.10 -8.27
N GLU A 73 6.05 -12.86 -7.44
CA GLU A 73 6.08 -12.60 -6.00
C GLU A 73 7.13 -11.55 -5.70
N PHE A 74 6.71 -10.45 -5.08
CA PHE A 74 7.56 -9.36 -4.66
C PHE A 74 7.29 -9.04 -3.20
N PHE A 75 8.35 -8.90 -2.43
CA PHE A 75 8.30 -8.51 -1.03
C PHE A 75 9.03 -7.17 -0.85
N TYR A 76 8.38 -6.24 -0.16
CA TYR A 76 8.97 -4.98 0.24
C TYR A 76 8.73 -4.73 1.72
N ASP A 77 9.82 -4.46 2.44
CA ASP A 77 9.75 -3.96 3.80
C ASP A 77 9.87 -2.43 3.78
N PHE A 78 8.80 -1.76 4.19
CA PHE A 78 8.76 -0.31 4.35
C PHE A 78 9.58 0.15 5.57
N GLY A 79 9.93 -0.75 6.49
CA GLY A 79 10.59 -0.43 7.73
C GLY A 79 9.68 0.37 8.67
N GLU A 80 10.30 1.15 9.55
CA GLU A 80 9.60 1.90 10.59
C GLU A 80 9.41 3.37 10.18
N TYR A 81 8.16 3.84 10.22
CA TYR A 81 7.82 5.24 10.00
C TYR A 81 7.11 5.83 11.22
N GLU A 82 7.65 6.93 11.73
CA GLU A 82 6.96 7.73 12.73
C GLU A 82 5.78 8.46 12.08
N ALA A 83 4.56 8.03 12.41
CA ALA A 83 3.35 8.55 11.77
C ALA A 83 3.21 10.07 11.94
N SER A 84 3.65 10.64 13.06
CA SER A 84 3.60 12.10 13.27
C SER A 84 4.56 12.89 12.36
N SER A 85 5.57 12.24 11.78
CA SER A 85 6.59 12.88 10.94
C SER A 85 6.26 12.91 9.45
N ILE A 86 5.21 12.20 9.02
CA ILE A 86 4.77 12.18 7.62
C ILE A 86 4.16 13.54 7.27
N LYS A 87 4.70 14.22 6.26
CA LYS A 87 4.21 15.55 5.82
C LYS A 87 3.48 15.52 4.49
N HIS A 88 3.68 14.46 3.72
CA HIS A 88 3.13 14.29 2.37
C HIS A 88 2.18 13.10 2.32
N LEU A 89 1.13 13.21 1.52
CA LEU A 89 0.15 12.14 1.33
C LEU A 89 0.66 11.03 0.43
N ASN A 90 1.70 11.29 -0.35
CA ASN A 90 2.36 10.32 -1.21
C ASN A 90 3.82 10.20 -0.75
N VAL A 91 4.20 9.01 -0.32
CA VAL A 91 5.56 8.67 0.09
C VAL A 91 6.13 7.74 -0.97
N HIS A 92 7.16 8.21 -1.66
CA HIS A 92 7.93 7.42 -2.62
C HIS A 92 9.22 7.01 -1.94
N VAL A 93 9.45 5.70 -1.85
CA VAL A 93 10.68 5.12 -1.29
C VAL A 93 11.68 4.83 -2.39
#